data_AF-A0A3C1VBN5-F1
#
_entry.id   AF-A0A3C1VBN5-F1
#
_cell.length_a   1.000
_cell.length_b   1.000
_cell.length_c   1.000
_cell.angle_alpha   90.00
_cell.angle_beta   90.00
_cell.angle_gamma   90.00
#
_symmetry.space_group_name_H-M   'P 1'
#
loop_
_entity.id
_entity.type
_entity.pdbx_description
1 polymer ?
#
loop_
_entity_poly.entity_id
_entity_poly.type
_entity_poly.pdbx_seq_one_letter_code
_entity_poly.pdbx_strand_id
1 'polypeptide(L)' 'RVPEFKGLKFSLQVAAEDCTGCRICVEVCPAKNKSEAKLKAINMQPQAPLRAAEHDNWNYFLTLPEFDRRKIKT' A
#
# COMPACT_ATOMS: atom_id res chain seq x y z
N ARG A 1 -11.33 -14.37 4.49
CA ARG A 1 -11.55 -12.91 4.65
C ARG A 1 -12.25 -12.71 5.97
N VAL A 2 -11.71 -11.88 6.87
CA VAL A 2 -12.22 -11.74 8.25
C VAL A 2 -13.63 -11.11 8.21
N PRO A 3 -14.69 -11.75 8.76
CA PRO A 3 -16.07 -11.28 8.65
C PRO A 3 -16.31 -9.83 9.10
N GLU A 4 -15.56 -9.36 10.10
CA GLU A 4 -15.61 -8.00 10.64
C GLU A 4 -15.25 -6.91 9.63
N PHE A 5 -14.56 -7.24 8.55
CA PHE A 5 -14.20 -6.29 7.49
C PHE A 5 -15.10 -6.41 6.25
N LYS A 6 -16.23 -7.10 6.35
CA LYS A 6 -17.19 -7.20 5.25
C LYS A 6 -17.73 -5.82 4.88
N GLY A 7 -17.71 -5.50 3.58
CA GLY A 7 -18.12 -4.18 3.06
C GLY A 7 -17.00 -3.14 3.06
N LEU A 8 -15.89 -3.37 3.77
CA LEU A 8 -14.75 -2.46 3.77
C LEU A 8 -13.77 -2.75 2.62
N LYS A 9 -13.05 -1.70 2.24
CA LYS A 9 -11.92 -1.75 1.31
C LYS A 9 -10.62 -1.56 2.09
N PHE A 10 -9.54 -2.13 1.57
CA PHE A 10 -8.19 -1.98 2.12
C PHE A 10 -7.29 -1.49 1.00
N SER A 11 -6.40 -0.55 1.32
CA SER A 11 -5.35 -0.07 0.43
C SER A 11 -4.06 0.09 1.20
N LEU A 12 -2.94 -0.07 0.51
CA LEU A 12 -1.61 0.30 1.00
C LEU A 12 -1.12 1.41 0.09
N GLN A 13 -1.11 2.65 0.61
CA GLN A 13 -0.74 3.84 -0.15
C GLN A 13 0.72 4.24 0.15
N VAL A 14 1.46 4.68 -0.87
CA VAL A 14 2.85 5.17 -0.74
C VAL A 14 2.89 6.66 -1.04
N ALA A 15 3.56 7.44 -0.18
CA ALA A 15 3.93 8.81 -0.46
C ALA A 15 5.12 8.81 -1.43
N ALA A 16 4.86 8.89 -2.74
CA ALA A 16 5.91 8.73 -3.74
C ALA A 16 6.98 9.83 -3.66
N GLU A 17 6.63 11.04 -3.25
CA GLU A 17 7.54 12.20 -3.18
C GLU A 17 8.47 12.17 -1.95
N ASP A 18 8.03 11.55 -0.84
CA ASP A 18 8.83 11.38 0.38
C ASP A 18 9.58 10.03 0.44
N CYS A 19 9.25 9.11 -0.47
CA CYS A 19 9.89 7.81 -0.54
C CYS A 19 11.38 7.95 -0.87
N THR A 20 12.24 7.49 0.03
CA THR A 20 13.71 7.52 -0.16
C THR A 20 14.24 6.40 -1.07
N GLY A 21 13.36 5.51 -1.54
CA GLY A 21 13.76 4.41 -2.42
C GLY A 21 14.59 3.31 -1.73
N CYS A 22 14.57 3.21 -0.39
CA CYS A 22 15.37 2.23 0.37
C CYS A 22 14.97 0.76 0.17
N ARG A 23 13.80 0.49 -0.44
CA ARG A 23 13.27 -0.84 -0.79
C ARG A 23 12.88 -1.76 0.38
N ILE A 24 13.08 -1.35 1.63
CA ILE A 24 12.82 -2.20 2.82
C ILE A 24 11.38 -2.75 2.82
N CYS A 25 10.38 -1.93 2.49
CA CYS A 25 8.98 -2.38 2.43
C CYS A 25 8.77 -3.56 1.45
N VAL A 26 9.42 -3.54 0.29
CA VAL A 26 9.37 -4.62 -0.70
C VAL A 26 10.16 -5.84 -0.23
N GLU A 27 11.30 -5.65 0.41
CA GLU A 27 12.13 -6.75 0.92
C GLU A 27 11.43 -7.54 2.03
N VAL A 28 10.82 -6.85 2.99
CA VAL A 28 10.14 -7.49 4.13
C VAL A 28 8.74 -8.01 3.79
N CYS A 29 8.19 -7.66 2.62
CA CYS A 29 6.85 -8.10 2.23
C CYS A 29 6.77 -9.64 2.21
N PRO A 30 5.89 -10.25 3.03
CA PRO A 30 5.78 -11.71 3.15
C PRO A 30 4.95 -12.33 2.03
N ALA A 31 4.14 -11.53 1.34
CA ALA A 31 3.25 -12.00 0.29
C ALA A 31 4.02 -12.33 -0.99
N LYS A 32 3.82 -13.54 -1.50
CA LYS A 32 4.38 -14.02 -2.77
C LYS A 32 3.27 -14.11 -3.81
N ASN A 33 3.53 -13.65 -5.02
CA ASN A 33 2.63 -13.86 -6.14
C ASN A 33 2.64 -15.36 -6.51
N LYS A 34 1.45 -15.94 -6.70
CA LYS A 34 1.27 -17.38 -6.97
C LYS A 34 1.57 -17.76 -8.42
N SER A 35 1.48 -16.80 -9.35
CA SER A 35 1.70 -17.02 -10.78
C SER A 35 3.12 -16.66 -11.21
N GLU A 36 3.70 -15.61 -10.63
CA GLU A 36 5.03 -15.10 -10.98
C GLU A 36 5.88 -14.95 -9.71
N ALA A 37 6.72 -15.94 -9.40
CA ALA A 37 7.42 -16.04 -8.12
C ALA A 37 8.37 -14.85 -7.80
N LYS A 38 8.77 -14.07 -8.82
CA LYS A 38 9.60 -12.87 -8.68
C LYS A 38 8.82 -11.66 -8.19
N LEU A 39 7.49 -11.68 -8.29
CA LEU A 39 6.63 -10.57 -7.88
C LEU A 39 6.10 -10.81 -6.46
N LYS A 40 6.02 -9.73 -5.70
CA LYS A 40 5.35 -9.67 -4.40
C LYS A 40 4.07 -8.84 -4.50
N ALA A 41 3.38 -8.65 -3.37
CA ALA A 41 2.22 -7.75 -3.31
C ALA A 41 2.56 -6.28 -3.61
N ILE A 42 3.81 -5.87 -3.34
CA ILE A 42 4.37 -4.57 -3.69
C ILE A 42 5.74 -4.76 -4.33
N ASN A 43 6.07 -3.94 -5.33
CA ASN A 43 7.29 -4.08 -6.12
C ASN A 43 7.85 -2.69 -6.45
N MET A 44 9.18 -2.56 -6.48
CA MET A 44 9.82 -1.29 -6.85
C MET A 44 9.60 -0.99 -8.32
N GLN A 45 9.36 0.29 -8.64
CA GLN A 45 9.25 0.83 -9.99
C GLN A 45 9.95 2.20 -10.06
N PRO A 46 10.40 2.66 -11.24
CA PRO A 46 10.87 4.03 -11.42
C PRO A 46 9.82 5.05 -10.99
N GLN A 47 10.23 6.06 -10.22
CA GLN A 47 9.31 7.06 -9.65
C GLN A 47 8.73 7.99 -10.72
N ALA A 48 9.54 8.46 -11.66
CA ALA A 48 9.16 9.49 -12.65
C ALA A 48 7.81 9.23 -13.36
N PRO A 49 7.51 8.02 -13.89
CA PRO A 49 6.22 7.74 -14.53
C PRO A 49 5.04 7.66 -13.56
N LEU A 50 5.27 7.47 -12.26
CA LEU A 50 4.21 7.25 -11.25
C LEU A 50 3.95 8.48 -10.38
N ARG A 51 4.94 9.38 -10.25
CA ARG A 51 4.96 10.49 -9.28
C ARG A 51 3.68 11.32 -9.29
N ALA A 52 3.20 11.75 -10.47
CA ALA A 52 2.03 12.61 -10.56
C ALA A 52 0.75 11.90 -10.09
N ALA A 53 0.50 10.67 -10.56
CA ALA A 53 -0.66 9.90 -10.14
C ALA A 53 -0.62 9.55 -8.65
N GLU A 54 0.56 9.17 -8.13
CA GLU A 54 0.72 8.83 -6.72
C GLU A 54 0.64 10.06 -5.80
N HIS A 55 1.03 11.25 -6.26
CA HIS A 55 0.78 12.50 -5.54
C HIS A 55 -0.73 12.73 -5.35
N ASP A 56 -1.52 12.57 -6.41
CA ASP A 56 -2.98 12.76 -6.33
C ASP A 56 -3.64 11.67 -5.48
N ASN A 57 -3.20 10.42 -5.61
CA ASN A 57 -3.64 9.31 -4.76
C ASN A 57 -3.30 9.54 -3.28
N TRP A 58 -2.10 10.04 -2.99
CA TRP A 58 -1.66 10.37 -1.64
C TRP A 58 -2.52 11.49 -1.04
N ASN A 59 -2.75 12.57 -1.80
CA ASN A 59 -3.59 13.67 -1.35
C ASN A 59 -5.02 13.21 -1.06
N TYR A 60 -5.60 12.36 -1.91
CA TYR A 60 -6.90 11.75 -1.62
C TYR A 60 -6.86 10.86 -0.38
N PHE A 61 -5.83 10.02 -0.22
CA PHE A 61 -5.67 9.15 0.95
C PHE A 61 -5.68 9.93 2.27
N LEU A 62 -5.04 11.11 2.32
CA LEU A 62 -5.04 11.99 3.50
C LEU A 62 -6.43 12.57 3.84
N THR A 63 -7.38 12.56 2.90
CA THR A 63 -8.77 12.99 3.17
C THR A 63 -9.64 11.88 3.75
N LEU A 64 -9.18 10.62 3.72
CA LEU A 64 -9.94 9.50 4.26
C LEU A 64 -10.05 9.62 5.79
N PRO A 65 -11.21 9.30 6.38
CA PRO A 65 -11.35 9.33 7.83
C PRO A 65 -10.49 8.26 8.48
N GLU A 66 -9.92 8.58 9.64
CA GLU A 66 -9.18 7.63 10.45
C GLU A 66 -10.05 6.42 10.83
N PHE A 67 -9.49 5.22 10.66
CA PHE A 67 -10.19 4.01 11.06
C PHE A 67 -10.07 3.82 12.57
N ASP A 68 -11.20 3.56 13.25
CA ASP A 68 -11.21 3.29 14.68
C ASP A 68 -10.35 2.05 15.00
N ARG A 69 -9.14 2.29 15.51
CA ARG A 69 -8.14 1.25 15.79
C ARG A 69 -8.64 0.19 16.76
N ARG A 70 -9.62 0.49 17.62
CA ARG A 70 -10.23 -0.48 18.56
C ARG A 70 -11.00 -1.59 17.86
N LYS A 71 -11.37 -1.39 16.59
CA LYS A 71 -12.05 -2.38 15.75
C LYS A 71 -11.08 -3.33 15.04
N ILE A 72 -9.76 -3.09 15.14
CA ILE A 72 -8.72 -3.95 14.59
C ILE A 72 -8.33 -4.97 15.67
N LYS A 73 -8.47 -6.26 15.37
CA LYS A 73 -7.95 -7.33 16.23
C LYS A 73 -6.47 -7.55 15.89
N THR A 74 -5.62 -7.43 16.89
CA THR A 74 -4.19 -7.82 16.85
C THR A 74 -4.02 -9.29 17.14
#